data_AF-A0A920NE89-F1
#
_entry.id   AF-A0A920NE89-F1
#
_cell.length_a   1.000
_cell.length_b   1.000
_cell.length_c   1.000
_cell.angle_alpha   90.00
_cell.angle_beta   90.00
_cell.angle_gamma   90.00
#
_symmetry.space_group_name_H-M   'P 1'
#
loop_
_entity.id
_entity.type
_entity.pdbx_description
1 polymer ?
#
loop_
_entity_poly.entity_id
_entity_poly.type
_entity_poly.pdbx_seq_one_letter_code
_entity_poly.pdbx_strand_id
1 'polypeptide(L)'
;MFRCYNWNSFFNSFTLKKIAKSKKRNYLIAAIIIIGILLLRLISAPAIESIEAVEPAKTGFLGGLGLPVLFSWIAGAFLAGGLAFVVGKVALGLRADYLAIATLLIAEIVVSIIKHEDWLARGVKNVIGLKRPAPYEINLQQSPWFIDLVEKFHSGKLALINSVSEKQKCFKPVSY
;
A
#
# COMPACT_ATOMS: atom_id res chain seq x y z
N MET A 1 -13.79 -37.17 17.28
CA MET A 1 -13.03 -37.61 16.10
C MET A 1 -12.09 -36.49 15.63
N PHE A 2 -10.99 -36.27 16.34
CA PHE A 2 -9.97 -35.26 15.98
C PHE A 2 -8.83 -35.97 15.26
N ARG A 3 -8.79 -35.90 13.93
CA ARG A 3 -7.60 -36.31 13.17
C ARG A 3 -6.53 -35.27 13.43
N CYS A 4 -5.61 -35.62 14.31
CA CYS A 4 -4.34 -34.94 14.53
C CYS A 4 -3.61 -34.92 13.18
N TYR A 5 -3.71 -33.82 12.44
CA TYR A 5 -2.86 -33.61 11.27
C TYR A 5 -1.45 -33.41 11.82
N ASN A 6 -0.65 -34.47 11.74
CA ASN A 6 0.75 -34.49 12.07
C ASN A 6 1.45 -33.38 11.26
N TRP A 7 1.71 -32.24 11.91
CA TRP A 7 2.40 -31.08 11.33
C TRP A 7 3.74 -31.46 10.70
N ASN A 8 4.34 -32.57 11.13
CA ASN A 8 5.53 -33.15 10.52
C ASN A 8 5.33 -33.56 9.05
N SER A 9 4.12 -33.81 8.57
CA SER A 9 3.89 -34.22 7.16
C SER A 9 3.82 -33.03 6.19
N PHE A 10 3.30 -31.89 6.63
CA PHE A 10 3.13 -30.71 5.77
C PHE A 10 4.46 -29.98 5.57
N PHE A 11 5.22 -29.79 6.67
CA PHE A 11 6.57 -29.23 6.64
C PHE A 11 7.59 -30.12 5.92
N ASN A 12 7.47 -31.45 6.05
CA ASN A 12 8.35 -32.40 5.34
C ASN A 12 8.14 -32.42 3.82
N SER A 13 7.03 -31.87 3.30
CA SER A 13 6.80 -31.80 1.84
C SER A 13 7.47 -30.58 1.20
N PHE A 14 7.58 -29.46 1.93
CA PHE A 14 7.96 -28.18 1.33
C PHE A 14 9.45 -27.88 1.39
N THR A 15 10.17 -28.29 2.42
CA THR A 15 11.61 -27.98 2.52
C THR A 15 12.31 -28.98 3.43
N LEU A 16 13.48 -29.48 2.97
CA LEU A 16 14.48 -30.27 3.71
C LEU A 16 14.44 -31.81 3.62
N LYS A 17 13.57 -32.44 2.81
CA LYS A 17 13.73 -33.88 2.52
C LYS A 17 14.70 -34.23 1.38
N LYS A 18 15.08 -33.27 0.54
CA LYS A 18 15.94 -33.52 -0.65
C LYS A 18 17.46 -33.43 -0.41
N ILE A 19 17.94 -33.06 0.78
CA ILE A 19 19.38 -32.86 1.01
C ILE A 19 19.81 -33.50 2.33
N ALA A 20 20.69 -34.51 2.27
CA ALA A 20 21.23 -35.19 3.44
C ALA A 20 21.95 -34.22 4.41
N LYS A 21 21.86 -34.46 5.72
CA LYS A 21 22.60 -33.68 6.75
C LYS A 21 24.10 -33.89 6.56
N SER A 22 24.80 -32.86 6.07
CA SER A 22 26.27 -32.89 5.86
C SER A 22 26.89 -31.52 6.21
N LYS A 23 28.12 -31.51 6.74
CA LYS A 23 28.86 -30.27 7.05
C LYS A 23 29.02 -29.37 5.81
N LYS A 24 29.20 -29.97 4.61
CA LYS A 24 29.31 -29.24 3.33
C LYS A 24 28.04 -28.47 2.97
N ARG A 25 26.86 -28.98 3.35
CA ARG A 25 25.56 -28.32 3.14
C ARG A 25 25.44 -27.05 3.95
N ASN A 26 25.91 -27.06 5.21
CA ASN A 26 25.87 -25.87 6.05
C ASN A 26 26.77 -24.76 5.50
N TYR A 27 27.94 -25.09 4.96
CA TYR A 27 28.79 -24.11 4.26
C TYR A 27 28.13 -23.56 2.99
N LEU A 28 27.43 -24.40 2.22
CA LEU A 28 26.65 -23.97 1.06
C LEU A 28 25.51 -23.02 1.43
N ILE A 29 24.76 -23.34 2.49
CA ILE A 29 23.68 -22.48 3.00
C ILE A 29 24.26 -21.14 3.51
N ALA A 30 25.37 -21.19 4.25
CA ALA A 30 26.05 -19.98 4.71
C ALA A 30 26.54 -19.11 3.55
N ALA A 31 27.12 -19.71 2.51
CA ALA A 31 27.53 -19.00 1.31
C ALA A 31 26.35 -18.34 0.59
N ILE A 32 25.22 -19.04 0.45
CA ILE A 32 23.99 -18.49 -0.15
C ILE A 32 23.48 -17.29 0.66
N ILE A 33 23.48 -17.37 2.00
CA ILE A 33 23.06 -16.26 2.87
C ILE A 33 24.00 -15.07 2.69
N ILE A 34 25.32 -15.28 2.72
CA ILE A 34 26.32 -14.22 2.55
C ILE A 34 26.17 -13.54 1.19
N ILE A 35 26.03 -14.33 0.12
CA ILE A 35 25.82 -13.81 -1.25
C ILE A 35 24.51 -13.03 -1.33
N GLY A 36 23.43 -13.55 -0.73
CA GLY A 36 22.14 -12.86 -0.66
C GLY A 36 22.24 -11.51 0.05
N ILE A 37 22.92 -11.44 1.19
CA ILE A 37 23.17 -10.19 1.92
C ILE A 37 24.00 -9.22 1.08
N LEU A 38 25.03 -9.71 0.37
CA LEU A 38 25.86 -8.89 -0.49
C LEU A 38 25.06 -8.29 -1.65
N LEU A 39 24.25 -9.11 -2.33
CA LEU A 39 23.38 -8.66 -3.42
C LEU A 39 22.35 -7.63 -2.94
N LEU A 40 21.70 -7.90 -1.81
CA LEU A 40 20.77 -6.95 -1.20
C LEU A 40 21.46 -5.61 -0.92
N ARG A 41 22.67 -5.63 -0.36
CA ARG A 41 23.42 -4.41 -0.07
C ARG A 41 23.79 -3.63 -1.34
N LEU A 42 24.22 -4.31 -2.40
CA LEU A 42 24.61 -3.68 -3.67
C LEU A 42 23.43 -3.04 -4.40
N ILE A 43 22.23 -3.62 -4.27
CA ILE A 43 21.00 -3.08 -4.88
C ILE A 43 20.41 -1.96 -4.02
N SER A 44 20.38 -2.15 -2.70
CA SER A 44 19.74 -1.18 -1.78
C SER A 44 20.57 0.07 -1.56
N ALA A 45 21.91 -0.02 -1.54
CA ALA A 45 22.77 1.15 -1.31
C ALA A 45 22.53 2.32 -2.30
N PRO A 46 22.55 2.12 -3.63
CA PRO A 46 22.28 3.21 -4.57
C PRO A 46 20.83 3.70 -4.52
N ALA A 47 19.89 2.81 -4.17
CA ALA A 47 18.48 3.18 -4.03
C ALA A 47 18.27 4.12 -2.83
N ILE A 48 18.85 3.82 -1.68
CA ILE A 48 18.77 4.65 -0.46
C ILE A 48 19.39 6.02 -0.73
N GLU A 49 20.58 6.06 -1.33
CA GLU A 49 21.25 7.32 -1.68
C GLU A 49 20.40 8.19 -2.62
N SER A 50 19.74 7.58 -3.62
CA SER A 50 18.84 8.30 -4.54
C SER A 50 17.58 8.85 -3.87
N ILE A 51 17.06 8.17 -2.83
CA ILE A 51 15.89 8.60 -2.06
C ILE A 51 16.27 9.72 -1.09
N GLU A 52 17.45 9.63 -0.48
CA GLU A 52 17.95 10.62 0.48
C GLU A 52 18.50 11.88 -0.17
N ALA A 53 19.03 11.80 -1.40
CA ALA A 53 19.51 12.96 -2.16
C ALA A 53 18.39 13.97 -2.49
N VAL A 54 17.11 13.54 -2.45
CA VAL A 54 15.96 14.39 -2.73
C VAL A 54 15.32 14.87 -1.43
N GLU A 55 15.50 16.15 -1.13
CA GLU A 55 14.83 16.85 -0.05
C GLU A 55 13.39 17.23 -0.48
N PRO A 56 12.35 16.52 -0.01
CA PRO A 56 10.98 16.69 -0.50
C PRO A 56 10.42 18.06 -0.11
N ALA A 57 10.95 18.66 0.95
CA ALA A 57 10.56 19.97 1.48
C ALA A 57 10.91 21.13 0.53
N LYS A 58 11.94 20.99 -0.32
CA LYS A 58 12.34 22.04 -1.28
C LYS A 58 11.81 21.82 -2.68
N THR A 59 11.64 20.56 -3.06
CA THR A 59 11.41 20.19 -4.47
C THR A 59 9.96 19.77 -4.72
N GLY A 60 9.17 19.49 -3.67
CA GLY A 60 7.79 19.01 -3.82
C GLY A 60 7.70 17.61 -4.44
N PHE A 61 8.83 16.92 -4.64
CA PHE A 61 8.90 15.62 -5.28
C PHE A 61 8.80 14.48 -4.25
N LEU A 62 7.77 13.67 -4.45
CA LEU A 62 7.53 12.39 -3.80
C LEU A 62 8.02 11.24 -4.69
N GLY A 63 9.32 11.21 -4.99
CA GLY A 63 10.05 10.02 -5.44
C GLY A 63 10.21 9.75 -6.96
N GLY A 64 11.41 9.27 -7.29
CA GLY A 64 11.75 8.33 -8.37
C GLY A 64 11.70 8.79 -9.84
N LEU A 65 10.59 9.39 -10.28
CA LEU A 65 10.31 9.60 -11.71
C LEU A 65 9.65 10.95 -12.05
N GLY A 66 9.41 11.81 -11.06
CA GLY A 66 8.79 13.14 -11.29
C GLY A 66 7.31 13.12 -11.68
N LEU A 67 6.63 11.99 -11.48
CA LEU A 67 5.23 11.78 -11.86
C LEU A 67 4.24 12.39 -10.84
N PRO A 68 3.00 12.73 -11.25
CA PRO A 68 1.96 13.19 -10.33
C PRO A 68 1.66 12.16 -9.22
N VAL A 69 1.40 12.64 -8.00
CA VAL A 69 1.17 11.81 -6.80
C VAL A 69 0.08 10.73 -6.98
N LEU A 70 -0.94 11.02 -7.80
CA LEU A 70 -2.03 10.09 -8.08
C LEU A 70 -1.55 8.78 -8.72
N PHE A 71 -0.53 8.84 -9.58
CA PHE A 71 0.06 7.64 -10.18
C PHE A 71 0.77 6.79 -9.13
N SER A 72 1.45 7.43 -8.16
CA SER A 72 2.10 6.72 -7.06
C SER A 72 1.12 5.95 -6.19
N TRP A 73 -0.09 6.49 -5.96
CA TRP A 73 -1.14 5.76 -5.23
C TRP A 73 -1.62 4.53 -5.95
N ILE A 74 -1.85 4.62 -7.26
CA ILE A 74 -2.29 3.48 -8.07
C ILE A 74 -1.19 2.41 -8.08
N ALA A 75 0.05 2.81 -8.38
CA ALA A 75 1.20 1.90 -8.37
C ALA A 75 1.41 1.24 -7.00
N GLY A 76 1.31 2.03 -5.92
CA GLY A 76 1.37 1.54 -4.54
C GLY A 76 0.25 0.55 -4.20
N ALA A 77 -0.98 0.81 -4.66
CA ALA A 77 -2.11 -0.08 -4.45
C ALA A 77 -1.92 -1.44 -5.15
N PHE A 78 -1.37 -1.46 -6.38
CA PHE A 78 -1.06 -2.71 -7.07
C PHE A 78 0.03 -3.51 -6.36
N LEU A 79 1.10 -2.86 -5.91
CA LEU A 79 2.17 -3.52 -5.16
C LEU A 79 1.68 -4.07 -3.81
N ALA A 80 0.91 -3.28 -3.07
CA ALA A 80 0.30 -3.70 -1.80
C ALA A 80 -0.68 -4.87 -2.00
N GLY A 81 -1.51 -4.82 -3.05
CA GLY A 81 -2.42 -5.91 -3.41
C GLY A 81 -1.69 -7.19 -3.78
N GLY A 82 -0.58 -7.08 -4.52
CA GLY A 82 0.29 -8.23 -4.84
C GLY A 82 0.88 -8.88 -3.59
N LEU A 83 1.40 -8.09 -2.66
CA LEU A 83 1.92 -8.59 -1.39
C LEU A 83 0.81 -9.27 -0.57
N ALA A 84 -0.35 -8.62 -0.45
CA ALA A 84 -1.50 -9.17 0.27
C ALA A 84 -1.99 -10.49 -0.33
N PHE A 85 -1.95 -10.65 -1.66
CA PHE A 85 -2.30 -11.89 -2.34
C PHE A 85 -1.37 -13.04 -1.96
N VAL A 86 -0.05 -12.80 -1.93
CA VAL A 86 0.94 -13.82 -1.52
C VAL A 86 0.72 -14.24 -0.07
N VAL A 87 0.53 -13.27 0.84
CA VAL A 87 0.23 -13.56 2.25
C VAL A 87 -1.09 -14.32 2.40
N GLY A 88 -2.13 -13.92 1.67
CA GLY A 88 -3.42 -14.59 1.64
C GLY A 88 -3.31 -16.05 1.21
N LYS A 89 -2.49 -16.35 0.19
CA LYS A 89 -2.24 -17.74 -0.25
C LYS A 89 -1.64 -18.62 0.84
N VAL A 90 -0.79 -18.08 1.71
CA VAL A 90 -0.21 -18.81 2.85
C VAL A 90 -1.25 -19.02 3.96
N ALA A 91 -2.19 -18.09 4.13
CA ALA A 91 -3.24 -18.15 5.15
C ALA A 91 -4.45 -19.01 4.76
N LEU A 92 -4.66 -19.30 3.47
CA LEU A 92 -5.72 -20.16 2.93
C LEU A 92 -5.46 -21.64 3.31
N GLY A 93 -5.91 -22.02 4.49
CA GLY A 93 -5.74 -23.38 5.04
C GLY A 93 -5.74 -23.43 6.56
N LEU A 94 -5.68 -22.28 7.23
CA LEU A 94 -5.79 -22.18 8.68
C LEU A 94 -7.25 -22.23 9.15
N ARG A 95 -7.47 -22.86 10.31
CA ARG A 95 -8.74 -22.76 11.05
C ARG A 95 -8.97 -21.29 11.41
N ALA A 96 -10.23 -20.83 11.44
CA ALA A 96 -10.61 -19.43 11.67
C ALA A 96 -9.93 -18.82 12.92
N ASP A 97 -9.82 -19.58 14.02
CA ASP A 97 -9.19 -19.11 15.27
C ASP A 97 -7.69 -18.84 15.12
N TYR A 98 -7.00 -19.60 14.27
CA TYR A 98 -5.58 -19.39 13.99
C TYR A 98 -5.35 -18.34 12.93
N LEU A 99 -6.30 -18.17 12.00
CA LEU A 99 -6.23 -17.16 10.95
C LEU A 99 -6.13 -15.76 11.55
N ALA A 100 -6.98 -15.45 12.54
CA ALA A 100 -7.00 -14.14 13.19
C ALA A 100 -5.65 -13.81 13.86
N ILE A 101 -5.12 -14.75 14.65
CA ILE A 101 -3.83 -14.58 15.34
C ILE A 101 -2.69 -14.42 14.33
N ALA A 102 -2.68 -15.22 13.25
CA ALA A 102 -1.67 -15.13 12.21
C ALA A 102 -1.70 -13.77 11.48
N THR A 103 -2.89 -13.26 11.15
CA THR A 103 -3.02 -11.96 10.48
C THR A 103 -2.56 -10.78 11.34
N LEU A 104 -2.88 -10.80 12.64
CA LEU A 104 -2.40 -9.77 13.58
C LEU A 104 -0.89 -9.81 13.74
N LEU A 105 -0.31 -10.99 13.89
CA LEU A 105 1.14 -11.16 14.04
C LEU A 105 1.88 -10.67 12.78
N ILE A 106 1.40 -11.03 11.60
CA ILE A 106 1.99 -10.56 10.33
C ILE A 106 1.84 -9.05 10.20
N ALA A 107 0.68 -8.47 10.52
CA ALA A 107 0.47 -7.04 10.48
C ALA A 107 1.43 -6.29 11.42
N GLU A 108 1.64 -6.79 12.64
CA GLU A 108 2.54 -6.17 13.61
C GLU A 108 3.99 -6.17 13.13
N ILE A 109 4.46 -7.28 12.55
CA ILE A 109 5.80 -7.35 11.94
C ILE A 109 5.94 -6.31 10.82
N VAL A 110 4.97 -6.23 9.91
CA VAL A 110 5.00 -5.30 8.78
C VAL A 110 5.00 -3.85 9.26
N VAL A 111 4.12 -3.51 10.20
CA VAL A 111 4.04 -2.15 10.78
C VAL A 111 5.31 -1.78 11.53
N SER A 112 5.89 -2.73 12.28
CA SER A 112 7.16 -2.52 12.98
C SER A 112 8.31 -2.22 12.00
N ILE A 113 8.44 -2.98 10.91
CA ILE A 113 9.42 -2.73 9.85
C ILE A 113 9.20 -1.34 9.24
N ILE A 114 7.97 -1.01 8.83
CA ILE A 114 7.66 0.30 8.23
C ILE A 114 8.04 1.46 9.17
N LYS A 115 7.83 1.30 10.48
CA LYS A 115 8.14 2.34 11.47
C LYS A 115 9.63 2.49 11.80
N HIS A 116 10.41 1.41 11.70
CA HIS A 116 11.83 1.42 12.05
C HIS A 116 12.76 1.59 10.85
N GLU A 117 12.31 1.27 9.64
CA GLU A 117 13.10 1.41 8.42
C GLU A 117 12.95 2.82 7.83
N ASP A 118 13.73 3.76 8.35
CA ASP A 118 13.72 5.17 7.94
C ASP A 118 13.95 5.36 6.44
N TRP A 119 14.72 4.47 5.78
CA TRP A 119 14.94 4.55 4.34
C TRP A 119 13.70 4.22 3.50
N LEU A 120 12.76 3.43 4.06
CA LEU A 120 11.58 2.94 3.37
C LEU A 120 10.38 3.88 3.54
N ALA A 121 10.12 4.31 4.78
CA ALA A 121 8.94 5.12 5.10
C ALA A 121 9.28 6.57 5.48
N ARG A 122 10.56 6.94 5.52
CA ARG A 122 11.08 8.25 5.98
C ARG A 122 10.67 8.61 7.42
N GLY A 123 10.16 7.65 8.20
CA GLY A 123 9.86 7.78 9.62
C GLY A 123 8.93 8.96 9.93
N VAL A 124 9.40 9.89 10.77
CA VAL A 124 8.66 11.10 11.22
C VAL A 124 8.82 12.28 10.25
N LYS A 125 9.57 12.13 9.16
CA LYS A 125 9.81 13.20 8.18
C LYS A 125 8.59 13.35 7.26
N ASN A 126 7.58 14.04 7.76
CA ASN A 126 6.40 14.38 6.98
C ASN A 126 6.74 15.27 5.79
N VAL A 127 6.04 15.04 4.69
CA VAL A 127 6.19 15.81 3.46
C VAL A 127 5.32 17.05 3.56
N ILE A 128 5.98 18.20 3.67
CA ILE A 128 5.36 19.52 3.79
C ILE A 128 5.43 20.26 2.44
N GLY A 129 4.40 21.03 2.11
CA GLY A 129 4.39 21.91 0.93
C GLY A 129 3.89 21.30 -0.38
N LEU A 130 3.25 20.12 -0.36
CA LEU A 130 2.60 19.59 -1.56
C LEU A 130 1.38 20.42 -1.95
N LYS A 131 1.32 20.85 -3.22
CA LYS A 131 0.09 21.39 -3.80
C LYS A 131 -0.98 20.30 -3.70
N ARG A 132 -2.11 20.64 -3.05
CA ARG A 132 -3.26 19.74 -2.86
C ARG A 132 -3.66 19.15 -4.22
N PRO A 133 -3.78 17.82 -4.36
CA PRO A 133 -4.08 17.18 -5.64
C PRO A 133 -5.52 17.46 -6.11
N ALA A 134 -6.40 17.86 -5.18
CA ALA A 134 -7.77 18.27 -5.48
C ALA A 134 -7.92 19.80 -5.31
N PRO A 135 -8.71 20.46 -6.19
CA PRO A 135 -9.08 21.86 -6.02
C PRO A 135 -9.91 22.04 -4.75
N TYR A 136 -9.88 23.26 -4.19
CA TYR A 136 -10.70 23.58 -3.01
C TYR A 136 -12.18 23.34 -3.27
N GLU A 137 -12.88 22.99 -2.21
CA GLU A 137 -14.27 22.61 -2.17
C GLU A 137 -15.14 23.71 -2.82
N ILE A 138 -14.82 24.97 -2.55
CA ILE A 138 -15.50 26.15 -3.13
C ILE A 138 -15.30 26.24 -4.65
N ASN A 139 -14.07 26.03 -5.14
CA ASN A 139 -13.76 26.07 -6.56
C ASN A 139 -14.35 24.86 -7.31
N LEU A 140 -14.43 23.70 -6.65
CA LEU A 140 -15.01 22.49 -7.22
C LEU A 140 -16.53 22.61 -7.37
N GLN A 141 -17.21 23.17 -6.37
CA GLN A 141 -18.65 23.45 -6.41
C GLN A 141 -19.05 24.45 -7.51
N GLN A 142 -18.19 25.42 -7.81
CA GLN A 142 -18.42 26.42 -8.87
C GLN A 142 -18.11 25.90 -10.28
N SER A 143 -17.49 24.73 -10.41
CA SER A 143 -17.05 24.22 -11.71
C SER A 143 -18.21 23.69 -12.55
N PRO A 144 -18.35 24.09 -13.84
CA PRO A 144 -19.49 23.71 -14.66
C PRO A 144 -19.68 22.19 -14.81
N TRP A 145 -18.58 21.44 -14.92
CA TRP A 145 -18.62 19.98 -15.06
C TRP A 145 -19.16 19.28 -13.80
N PHE A 146 -18.86 19.83 -12.61
CA PHE A 146 -19.31 19.25 -11.36
C PHE A 146 -20.80 19.52 -11.16
N ILE A 147 -21.26 20.71 -11.53
CA ILE A 147 -22.68 21.07 -11.51
C ILE A 147 -23.47 20.17 -12.47
N ASP A 148 -23.01 19.99 -13.70
CA ASP A 148 -23.64 19.11 -14.69
C ASP A 148 -23.69 17.64 -14.22
N LEU A 149 -22.62 17.15 -13.60
CA LEU A 149 -22.58 15.81 -13.01
C LEU A 149 -23.58 15.64 -11.86
N VAL A 150 -23.67 16.62 -10.96
CA VAL A 150 -24.64 16.61 -9.85
C VAL A 150 -26.07 16.73 -10.39
N GLU A 151 -26.32 17.56 -11.39
CA GLU A 151 -27.61 17.70 -12.05
C GLU A 151 -28.06 16.39 -12.71
N LYS A 152 -27.14 15.70 -13.40
CA LYS A 152 -27.40 14.38 -13.98
C LYS A 152 -27.75 13.34 -12.91
N PHE A 153 -27.02 13.32 -11.80
CA PHE A 153 -27.26 12.37 -10.70
C PHE A 153 -28.57 12.65 -9.95
N HIS A 154 -29.00 13.90 -9.86
CA HIS A 154 -30.22 14.34 -9.16
C HIS A 154 -31.40 14.68 -10.10
N SER A 155 -31.31 14.29 -11.37
CA SER A 155 -32.31 14.57 -12.40
C SER A 155 -33.75 14.24 -12.01
N GLY A 156 -33.97 13.13 -11.29
CA GLY A 156 -35.31 12.73 -10.81
C GLY A 156 -35.92 13.68 -9.78
N LYS A 157 -35.10 14.30 -8.91
CA LYS A 157 -35.57 15.27 -7.90
C LYS A 157 -35.77 16.66 -8.52
N LEU A 158 -34.92 17.01 -9.50
CA LEU A 158 -34.98 18.27 -10.25
C LEU A 158 -36.12 18.31 -11.27
N ALA A 159 -36.58 17.15 -11.76
CA ALA A 159 -37.76 17.04 -12.63
C ALA A 159 -39.07 17.39 -11.91
N LEU A 160 -39.11 17.26 -10.58
CA LEU A 160 -40.27 17.59 -9.75
C LEU A 160 -40.36 19.08 -9.40
N ILE A 161 -39.31 19.87 -9.69
CA ILE A 161 -39.23 21.29 -9.41
C ILE A 161 -39.56 22.05 -10.71
N ASN A 162 -40.78 22.57 -10.81
CA ASN A 162 -41.30 23.25 -12.00
C ASN A 162 -40.83 24.71 -12.14
N SER A 163 -40.13 25.29 -11.15
CA SER A 163 -39.69 26.69 -11.18
C SER A 163 -38.16 26.82 -11.32
N VAL A 164 -37.71 27.63 -12.29
CA VAL A 164 -36.27 27.90 -12.54
C VAL A 164 -35.58 28.56 -11.34
N SER A 165 -36.34 29.31 -10.53
CA SER A 165 -35.86 30.04 -9.35
C SER A 165 -35.52 29.12 -8.16
N GLU A 166 -36.26 28.04 -7.94
CA GLU A 166 -35.96 27.08 -6.86
C GLU A 166 -34.74 26.23 -7.18
N LYS A 167 -34.54 25.86 -8.45
CA LYS A 167 -33.33 25.15 -8.90
C LYS A 167 -32.08 25.98 -8.60
N GLN A 168 -32.09 27.29 -8.87
CA GLN A 168 -30.97 28.19 -8.58
C GLN A 168 -30.69 28.36 -7.07
N LYS A 169 -31.67 28.19 -6.19
CA LYS A 169 -31.46 28.23 -4.74
C LYS A 169 -30.74 26.99 -4.21
N CYS A 170 -30.96 25.82 -4.80
CA CYS A 170 -30.30 24.57 -4.40
C CYS A 170 -28.80 24.53 -4.74
N PHE A 171 -28.36 25.24 -5.78
CA PHE A 171 -26.96 25.28 -6.20
C PHE A 171 -26.15 26.42 -5.59
N LYS A 172 -26.78 27.31 -4.82
CA LYS A 172 -26.04 28.37 -4.11
C LYS A 172 -25.30 27.76 -2.91
N PRO A 173 -23.99 28.06 -2.74
CA PRO A 173 -23.28 27.65 -1.54
C PRO A 173 -23.94 28.33 -0.33
N VAL A 174 -24.22 27.55 0.72
CA VAL A 174 -24.65 28.09 2.01
C VAL A 174 -23.48 28.88 2.59
N SER A 175 -23.57 30.20 2.54
CA SER A 175 -22.64 31.10 3.21
C SER A 175 -22.83 30.98 4.71
N TYR A 176 -21.78 30.55 5.41
CA TYR A 176 -21.63 30.73 6.86
C TYR A 176 -20.76 31.95 7.14
#